data_AF-A0A953RUJ2-F1
#
_entry.id   AF-A0A953RUJ2-F1
#
_cell.length_a   1.000
_cell.length_b   1.000
_cell.length_c   1.000
_cell.angle_alpha   90.00
_cell.angle_beta   90.00
_cell.angle_gamma   90.00
#
_symmetry.space_group_name_H-M   'P 1'
#
loop_
_entity.id
_entity.type
_entity.pdbx_description
1 polymer ?
#
loop_
_entity_poly.entity_id
_entity_poly.type
_entity_poly.pdbx_seq_one_letter_code
_entity_poly.pdbx_strand_id
1 'polypeptide(L)'
;MFFKNQKPHQWTFDERLGDLKQFRFEVKSQGTGALVIRDGCGAVVENLAEGKVKVGKAGVLVGGEIANLVSRGYQMFLRTPSGKEIPALADQLKKLHAFDEDLREGLGLTSLYNLSLGTTSDDHLYDRVEDRDAPHHPRPWEVKAARQ
;
A
#
# COMPACT_ATOMS: atom_id res chain seq x y z
N MET A 1 -39.44 30.89 -4.08
CA MET A 1 -38.35 30.77 -3.08
C MET A 1 -37.07 30.45 -3.83
N PHE A 2 -36.09 31.36 -3.82
CA PHE A 2 -34.75 31.09 -4.38
C PHE A 2 -33.85 30.62 -3.25
N PHE A 3 -33.65 29.30 -3.14
CA PHE A 3 -32.62 28.78 -2.26
C PHE A 3 -31.26 29.15 -2.87
N LYS A 4 -30.51 30.04 -2.22
CA LYS A 4 -29.08 30.21 -2.52
C LYS A 4 -28.41 28.91 -2.10
N ASN A 5 -28.22 27.99 -3.04
CA ASN A 5 -27.38 26.83 -2.81
C ASN A 5 -26.00 27.33 -2.42
N GLN A 6 -25.63 27.13 -1.16
CA GLN A 6 -24.25 27.36 -0.73
C GLN A 6 -23.38 26.43 -1.59
N LYS A 7 -22.36 27.01 -2.24
CA LYS A 7 -21.42 26.19 -3.01
C LYS A 7 -20.77 25.21 -2.02
N PRO A 8 -20.71 23.91 -2.33
CA PRO A 8 -20.09 22.94 -1.44
C PRO A 8 -18.65 23.37 -1.16
N HIS A 9 -18.25 23.35 0.12
CA HIS A 9 -16.88 23.69 0.53
C HIS A 9 -15.90 22.76 -0.16
N GLN A 10 -14.99 23.32 -0.94
CA GLN A 10 -13.95 22.57 -1.63
C GLN A 10 -12.73 22.52 -0.72
N TRP A 11 -12.55 21.37 -0.07
CA TRP A 11 -11.40 21.12 0.80
C TRP A 11 -10.10 21.20 0.01
N THR A 12 -9.19 22.05 0.48
CA THR A 12 -7.85 22.16 -0.12
C THR A 12 -6.94 21.03 0.37
N PHE A 13 -5.80 20.84 -0.31
CA PHE A 13 -4.81 19.82 0.08
C PHE A 13 -4.26 20.06 1.50
N ASP A 14 -3.91 21.30 1.80
CA ASP A 14 -3.36 21.68 3.12
C ASP A 14 -4.39 21.53 4.24
N GLU A 15 -5.66 21.81 3.97
CA GLU A 15 -6.75 21.56 4.92
C GLU A 15 -6.89 20.06 5.23
N ARG A 16 -6.89 19.20 4.20
CA ARG A 16 -6.96 17.73 4.38
C ARG A 16 -5.74 17.18 5.14
N LEU A 17 -4.54 17.70 4.87
CA LEU A 17 -3.34 17.34 5.64
C LEU A 17 -3.39 17.86 7.08
N GLY A 18 -4.05 18.99 7.32
CA GLY A 18 -4.32 19.52 8.65
C GLY A 18 -5.13 18.55 9.51
N ASP A 19 -6.17 17.95 8.92
CA ASP A 19 -7.03 16.98 9.62
C ASP A 19 -6.29 15.70 10.02
N LEU A 20 -5.29 15.27 9.25
CA LEU A 20 -4.46 14.11 9.60
C LEU A 20 -3.75 14.25 10.95
N LYS A 21 -3.53 15.48 11.45
CA LYS A 21 -2.99 15.71 12.79
C LYS A 21 -3.94 15.22 13.89
N GLN A 22 -5.25 15.28 13.67
CA GLN A 22 -6.26 14.78 14.61
C GLN A 22 -6.17 13.25 14.76
N PHE A 23 -5.80 12.57 13.67
CA PHE A 23 -5.56 11.12 13.61
C PHE A 23 -4.14 10.72 14.04
N ARG A 24 -3.37 11.68 14.59
CA ARG A 24 -1.99 11.51 15.11
C ARG A 24 -0.97 11.08 14.05
N PHE A 25 -1.21 11.42 12.79
CA PHE A 25 -0.21 11.20 11.75
C PHE A 25 0.91 12.25 11.82
N GLU A 26 2.15 11.79 11.63
CA GLU A 26 3.28 12.65 11.32
C GLU A 26 3.27 12.93 9.81
N VAL A 27 3.15 14.20 9.43
CA VAL A 27 3.10 14.63 8.03
C VAL A 27 4.38 15.38 7.68
N LYS A 28 5.11 14.90 6.67
CA LYS A 28 6.31 15.53 6.11
C LYS A 28 6.05 15.95 4.67
N SER A 29 5.91 17.24 4.42
CA SER A 29 5.72 17.75 3.06
C SER A 29 6.94 17.45 2.19
N GLN A 30 6.71 16.91 0.99
CA GLN A 30 7.76 16.54 0.04
C GLN A 30 7.32 16.95 -1.37
N GLY A 31 7.83 18.07 -1.86
CA GLY A 31 7.50 18.59 -3.20
C GLY A 31 6.00 18.83 -3.36
N THR A 32 5.37 18.14 -4.32
CA THR A 32 3.92 18.21 -4.60
C THR A 32 3.09 17.22 -3.78
N GLY A 33 3.70 16.50 -2.86
CA GLY A 33 3.01 15.54 -1.99
C GLY A 33 3.45 15.67 -0.53
N ALA A 34 3.04 14.69 0.28
CA ALA A 34 3.43 14.57 1.66
C ALA A 34 3.65 13.10 2.03
N LEU A 35 4.72 12.82 2.77
CA LEU A 35 4.95 11.54 3.41
C LEU A 35 4.21 11.55 4.75
N VAL A 36 3.29 10.60 4.92
CA VAL A 36 2.48 10.46 6.13
C VAL A 36 2.91 9.20 6.85
N ILE A 37 3.22 9.29 8.15
CA ILE A 37 3.75 8.21 8.97
C ILE A 37 2.96 8.09 10.27
N ARG A 38 2.66 6.85 10.68
CA ARG A 38 2.11 6.55 12.01
C ARG A 38 2.36 5.08 12.37
N ASP A 39 2.74 4.83 13.62
CA ASP A 39 2.90 3.48 14.19
C ASP A 39 3.78 2.52 13.36
N GLY A 40 4.83 3.06 12.72
CA GLY A 40 5.74 2.28 11.88
C GLY A 40 5.17 1.93 10.50
N CYS A 41 4.04 2.52 10.09
CA CYS A 41 3.52 2.47 8.73
C CYS A 41 3.65 3.84 8.07
N GLY A 42 3.73 3.87 6.74
CA GLY A 42 3.83 5.11 5.99
C GLY A 42 3.22 5.00 4.59
N ALA A 43 2.81 6.14 4.06
CA ALA A 43 2.32 6.30 2.71
C ALA A 43 2.71 7.67 2.15
N VAL A 44 2.86 7.74 0.83
CA VAL A 44 3.01 9.02 0.13
C VAL A 44 1.64 9.47 -0.35
N VAL A 45 1.24 10.69 0.01
CA VAL A 45 0.00 11.33 -0.44
C VAL A 45 0.37 12.37 -1.48
N GLU A 46 -0.16 12.23 -2.68
CA GLU A 46 0.05 13.15 -3.80
C GLU A 46 -1.11 14.14 -3.90
N ASN A 47 -0.79 15.41 -4.07
CA ASN A 47 -1.78 16.43 -4.43
C ASN A 47 -2.05 16.35 -5.94
N LEU A 48 -3.27 16.02 -6.32
CA LEU A 48 -3.73 16.12 -7.70
C LEU A 48 -4.38 17.48 -7.95
N ALA A 49 -4.58 17.84 -9.22
CA ALA A 49 -5.33 19.04 -9.56
C ALA A 49 -6.76 19.01 -8.97
N GLU A 50 -7.31 20.22 -8.74
CA GLU A 50 -8.70 20.42 -8.28
C GLU A 50 -9.01 19.89 -6.86
N GLY A 51 -8.01 19.84 -5.97
CA GLY A 51 -8.20 19.45 -4.57
C GLY A 51 -8.48 17.95 -4.39
N LYS A 52 -8.22 17.15 -5.43
CA LYS A 52 -8.20 15.69 -5.34
C LYS A 52 -6.89 15.23 -4.73
N VAL A 53 -6.96 14.24 -3.87
CA VAL A 53 -5.77 13.64 -3.25
C VAL A 53 -5.69 12.18 -3.67
N LYS A 54 -4.47 11.73 -3.94
CA LYS A 54 -4.20 10.33 -4.25
C LYS A 54 -3.27 9.78 -3.18
N VAL A 55 -3.71 8.73 -2.51
CA VAL A 55 -2.85 7.97 -1.62
C VAL A 55 -2.09 6.98 -2.48
N GLY A 56 -0.76 7.07 -2.44
CA GLY A 56 0.14 6.07 -3.01
C GLY A 56 0.06 4.75 -2.23
N LYS A 57 0.97 3.82 -2.51
CA LYS A 57 1.00 2.56 -1.76
C LYS A 57 1.37 2.82 -0.30
N ALA A 58 0.50 2.41 0.62
CA ALA A 58 0.80 2.36 2.03
C ALA A 58 1.62 1.10 2.34
N GLY A 59 2.49 1.17 3.34
CA GLY A 59 3.32 0.03 3.71
C GLY A 59 3.95 0.18 5.07
N VAL A 60 4.46 -0.93 5.59
CA VAL A 60 5.22 -0.94 6.84
C VAL A 60 6.61 -0.39 6.58
N LEU A 61 7.09 0.48 7.45
CA LEU A 61 8.44 1.03 7.37
C LEU A 61 9.46 -0.03 7.81
N VAL A 62 10.30 -0.45 6.87
CA VAL A 62 11.40 -1.39 7.11
C VAL A 62 12.69 -0.70 6.73
N GLY A 63 13.55 -0.42 7.72
CA GLY A 63 14.80 0.31 7.48
C GLY A 63 14.60 1.76 7.01
N GLY A 64 13.43 2.35 7.26
CA GLY A 64 13.07 3.70 6.79
C GLY A 64 12.43 3.74 5.40
N GLU A 65 12.30 2.60 4.72
CA GLU A 65 11.62 2.48 3.44
C GLU A 65 10.19 1.96 3.63
N ILE A 66 9.24 2.45 2.83
CA ILE A 66 7.89 1.89 2.76
C ILE A 66 7.97 0.55 2.03
N ALA A 67 7.75 -0.56 2.74
CA ALA A 67 7.78 -1.89 2.16
C ALA A 67 6.44 -2.25 1.52
N ASN A 68 6.50 -2.90 0.35
CA ASN A 68 5.34 -3.51 -0.30
C ASN A 68 4.99 -4.83 0.39
N LEU A 69 3.70 -5.15 0.46
CA LEU A 69 3.24 -6.41 1.02
C LEU A 69 3.09 -7.47 -0.08
N VAL A 70 3.94 -8.50 -0.03
CA VAL A 70 4.01 -9.57 -1.02
C VAL A 70 3.47 -10.88 -0.45
N SER A 71 2.49 -11.49 -1.09
CA SER A 71 1.99 -12.81 -0.75
C SER A 71 2.79 -13.89 -1.48
N ARG A 72 3.35 -14.85 -0.73
CA ARG A 72 3.97 -16.07 -1.28
C ARG A 72 3.05 -17.30 -1.20
N GLY A 73 1.77 -17.08 -0.89
CA GLY A 73 0.77 -18.13 -0.68
C GLY A 73 0.79 -18.78 0.70
N TYR A 74 1.96 -19.11 1.24
CA TYR A 74 2.08 -19.68 2.59
C TYR A 74 2.30 -18.62 3.67
N GLN A 75 2.83 -17.45 3.29
CA GLN A 75 3.19 -16.36 4.20
C GLN A 75 3.21 -15.03 3.44
N MET A 76 2.96 -13.94 4.16
CA MET A 76 3.10 -12.58 3.66
C MET A 76 4.48 -12.04 4.00
N PHE A 77 5.08 -11.27 3.10
CA PHE A 77 6.41 -10.68 3.25
C PHE A 77 6.36 -9.17 3.03
N LEU A 78 7.15 -8.44 3.79
CA LEU A 78 7.43 -7.03 3.58
C LEU A 78 8.70 -6.93 2.75
N ARG A 79 8.56 -6.42 1.51
CA ARG A 79 9.69 -6.22 0.60
C ARG A 79 9.97 -4.73 0.45
N THR A 80 11.17 -4.29 0.82
CA THR A 80 11.59 -2.90 0.59
C THR A 80 11.98 -2.67 -0.88
N PRO A 81 11.93 -1.42 -1.38
CA PRO A 81 12.49 -1.05 -2.69
C PRO A 81 13.96 -1.46 -2.85
N SER A 82 14.75 -1.39 -1.77
CA SER A 82 16.15 -1.87 -1.76
C SER A 82 16.30 -3.41 -1.82
N GLY A 83 15.20 -4.17 -1.88
CA GLY A 83 15.20 -5.62 -2.07
C GLY A 83 15.30 -6.43 -0.77
N LYS A 84 15.26 -5.80 0.40
CA LYS A 84 15.22 -6.54 1.68
C LYS A 84 13.84 -7.13 1.87
N GLU A 85 13.78 -8.42 2.18
CA GLU A 85 12.53 -9.16 2.40
C GLU A 85 12.51 -9.73 3.82
N ILE A 86 11.45 -9.44 4.58
CA ILE A 86 11.22 -10.00 5.92
C ILE A 86 9.79 -10.54 6.01
N PRO A 87 9.54 -11.59 6.82
CA PRO A 87 8.18 -12.08 7.02
C PRO A 87 7.33 -10.99 7.70
N ALA A 88 6.12 -10.76 7.18
CA ALA A 88 5.16 -9.86 7.77
C ALA A 88 4.51 -10.51 8.99
N LEU A 89 4.62 -9.87 10.15
CA LEU A 89 3.98 -10.32 11.39
C LEU A 89 2.51 -9.89 11.43
N ALA A 90 1.68 -10.65 12.13
CA ALA A 90 0.25 -10.35 12.26
C ALA A 90 -0.02 -8.96 12.86
N ASP A 91 0.80 -8.52 13.83
CA ASP A 91 0.70 -7.18 14.42
C ASP A 91 0.99 -6.08 13.38
N GLN A 92 1.97 -6.28 12.51
CA GLN A 92 2.30 -5.35 11.42
C GLN A 92 1.17 -5.23 10.42
N LEU A 93 0.52 -6.34 10.06
CA LEU A 93 -0.61 -6.34 9.13
C LEU A 93 -1.83 -5.62 9.70
N LYS A 94 -2.13 -5.82 10.99
CA LYS A 94 -3.22 -5.10 11.68
C LYS A 94 -2.95 -3.60 11.74
N LYS A 95 -1.72 -3.21 12.05
CA LYS A 95 -1.30 -1.80 12.06
C LYS A 95 -1.40 -1.18 10.68
N LEU A 96 -0.98 -1.89 9.64
CA LEU A 96 -1.07 -1.42 8.25
C LEU A 96 -2.52 -1.22 7.81
N HIS A 97 -3.42 -2.13 8.20
CA HIS A 97 -4.84 -2.02 7.91
C HIS A 97 -5.47 -0.81 8.59
N ALA A 98 -5.29 -0.68 9.91
CA ALA A 98 -5.78 0.48 10.66
C ALA A 98 -5.16 1.81 10.17
N PHE A 99 -3.90 1.78 9.73
CA PHE A 99 -3.24 2.92 9.11
C PHE A 99 -3.93 3.36 7.82
N ASP A 100 -4.23 2.43 6.90
CA ASP A 100 -4.86 2.77 5.62
C ASP A 100 -6.30 3.25 5.80
N GLU A 101 -7.06 2.63 6.70
CA GLU A 101 -8.44 3.06 7.01
C GLU A 101 -8.47 4.48 7.57
N ASP A 102 -7.69 4.76 8.62
CA ASP A 102 -7.66 6.08 9.25
C ASP A 102 -7.08 7.15 8.30
N LEU A 103 -6.12 6.79 7.45
CA LEU A 103 -5.56 7.71 6.46
C LEU A 103 -6.61 8.11 5.43
N ARG A 104 -7.39 7.13 4.94
CA ARG A 104 -8.48 7.40 3.99
C ARG A 104 -9.58 8.22 4.65
N GLU A 105 -9.98 7.88 5.87
CA GLU A 105 -10.99 8.63 6.62
C GLU A 105 -10.53 10.07 6.87
N GLY A 106 -9.31 10.26 7.38
CA GLY A 106 -8.76 11.59 7.65
C GLY A 106 -8.54 12.43 6.39
N LEU A 107 -8.31 11.82 5.24
CA LEU A 107 -8.28 12.51 3.96
C LEU A 107 -9.67 12.72 3.35
N GLY A 108 -10.76 12.25 3.98
CA GLY A 108 -12.11 12.31 3.42
C GLY A 108 -12.28 11.50 2.14
N LEU A 109 -11.55 10.40 2.01
CA LEU A 109 -11.63 9.44 0.92
C LEU A 109 -12.53 8.27 1.32
N THR A 110 -13.08 7.58 0.32
CA THR A 110 -13.83 6.34 0.57
C THR A 110 -12.89 5.27 1.12
N SER A 111 -13.12 4.87 2.38
CA SER A 111 -12.54 3.68 2.97
C SER A 111 -13.42 2.47 2.65
N LEU A 112 -12.82 1.44 2.05
CA LEU A 112 -13.48 0.17 1.78
C LEU A 112 -12.70 -0.89 2.54
N TYR A 113 -13.30 -1.41 3.62
CA TYR A 113 -12.65 -2.32 4.57
C TYR A 113 -11.81 -3.43 3.90
N ASN A 114 -12.37 -4.13 2.91
CA ASN A 114 -11.67 -5.23 2.23
C ASN A 114 -10.58 -4.80 1.24
N LEU A 115 -10.42 -3.50 0.98
CA LEU A 115 -9.39 -2.98 0.08
C LEU A 115 -8.19 -2.39 0.83
N SER A 116 -8.28 -2.25 2.15
CA SER A 116 -7.18 -1.72 2.94
C SER A 116 -6.03 -2.72 3.04
N LEU A 117 -4.80 -2.22 2.98
CA LEU A 117 -3.60 -3.03 3.00
C LEU A 117 -3.44 -3.77 4.33
N GLY A 118 -3.03 -5.04 4.29
CA GLY A 118 -3.03 -5.92 5.47
C GLY A 118 -4.17 -6.93 5.47
N THR A 119 -5.31 -6.61 4.83
CA THR A 119 -6.28 -7.62 4.37
C THR A 119 -6.01 -8.04 2.92
N THR A 120 -5.41 -7.15 2.12
CA THR A 120 -4.93 -7.40 0.75
C THR A 120 -3.40 -7.29 0.68
N SER A 121 -2.80 -7.79 -0.40
CA SER A 121 -1.38 -7.61 -0.76
C SER A 121 -1.21 -6.82 -2.04
N ASP A 122 -0.05 -6.19 -2.18
CA ASP A 122 0.39 -5.53 -3.41
C ASP A 122 0.65 -6.53 -4.52
N ASP A 123 1.39 -7.59 -4.20
CA ASP A 123 1.87 -8.57 -5.17
C ASP A 123 1.58 -9.99 -4.69
N HIS A 124 1.27 -10.88 -5.63
CA HIS A 124 1.08 -12.29 -5.38
C HIS A 124 2.12 -13.11 -6.15
N LEU A 125 3.15 -13.57 -5.44
CA LEU A 125 4.28 -14.33 -5.97
C LEU A 125 4.26 -15.74 -5.41
N TYR A 126 3.34 -16.56 -5.90
CA TYR A 126 3.29 -17.98 -5.57
C TYR A 126 4.51 -18.72 -6.14
N ASP A 127 4.91 -19.77 -5.42
CA ASP A 127 5.84 -20.74 -5.99
C ASP A 127 5.17 -21.38 -7.21
N ARG A 128 5.79 -21.18 -8.38
CA ARG A 128 5.26 -21.66 -9.64
C ARG A 128 5.99 -22.94 -9.98
N VAL A 129 5.29 -23.86 -10.65
CA VAL A 129 5.91 -25.05 -11.24
C VAL A 129 7.11 -24.60 -12.08
N GLU A 130 8.24 -25.27 -11.89
CA GLU A 130 9.46 -25.05 -12.68
C GLU A 130 9.12 -25.12 -14.18
N ASP A 131 9.67 -24.21 -14.98
CA ASP A 131 9.41 -24.08 -16.42
C ASP A 131 7.96 -23.78 -16.84
N ARG A 132 7.03 -23.44 -15.93
CA ARG A 132 5.62 -23.15 -16.30
C ARG A 132 5.46 -21.98 -17.27
N ASP A 133 6.31 -20.98 -17.18
CA ASP A 133 6.28 -19.81 -18.08
C ASP A 133 7.33 -19.94 -19.21
N ALA A 134 8.04 -21.08 -19.29
CA ALA A 134 8.99 -21.36 -20.35
C ALA A 134 8.24 -21.71 -21.65
N PRO A 135 8.77 -21.32 -22.83
CA PRO A 135 8.12 -21.61 -24.11
C PRO A 135 8.02 -23.10 -24.45
N HIS A 136 8.78 -23.95 -23.75
CA HIS A 136 8.76 -25.40 -23.94
C HIS A 136 8.75 -26.10 -22.59
N HIS A 137 7.69 -26.86 -22.31
CA HIS A 137 7.60 -27.69 -21.11
C HIS A 137 8.18 -29.08 -21.42
N PRO A 138 9.12 -29.59 -20.61
CA PRO A 138 9.59 -30.96 -20.76
C PRO A 138 8.43 -31.93 -20.51
N ARG A 139 8.26 -32.91 -21.40
CA ARG A 139 7.21 -33.92 -21.20
C ARG A 139 7.68 -34.93 -20.17
N PRO A 140 6.80 -35.49 -19.31
CA PRO A 140 7.21 -36.42 -18.24
C PRO A 140 8.01 -37.64 -18.70
N TRP A 141 7.89 -38.04 -19.97
CA TRP A 141 8.60 -39.17 -20.57
C TRP A 141 9.89 -38.79 -21.31
N GLU A 142 10.23 -37.50 -21.38
CA GLU A 142 11.51 -37.01 -21.90
C GLU A 142 12.56 -37.04 -20.78
N VAL A 143 12.91 -38.25 -20.34
CA VAL A 143 13.91 -38.46 -19.29
C VAL A 143 15.26 -37.91 -19.80
N LYS A 144 15.80 -36.86 -19.17
CA LYS A 144 17.20 -36.46 -19.39
C LYS A 144 18.07 -37.65 -18.98
N ALA A 145 18.80 -38.23 -19.93
CA ALA A 145 19.86 -39.17 -19.62
C ALA A 145 20.75 -38.53 -18.53
N ALA A 146 20.87 -39.22 -17.39
CA ALA A 146 21.59 -38.71 -16.23
C ALA A 146 22.98 -38.21 -16.65
N ARG A 147 23.28 -36.94 -16.37
CA ARG A 147 24.63 -36.40 -16.55
C ARG A 147 25.54 -37.08 -15.52
N GLN A 148 26.59 -37.74 -16.02
CA GLN A 148 27.74 -38.23 -15.23
C GLN A 148 28.51 -37.07 -14.61
#